data_AF-A0A8K1DDM3-F1
#
_entry.id   AF-A0A8K1DDM3-F1
#
_cell.length_a   1.000
_cell.length_b   1.000
_cell.length_c   1.000
_cell.angle_alpha   90.00
_cell.angle_beta   90.00
_cell.angle_gamma   90.00
#
_symmetry.space_group_name_H-M   'P 1'
#
loop_
_entity.id
_entity.type
_entity.pdbx_description
1 polymer ?
#
loop_
_entity_poly.entity_id
_entity_poly.type
_entity_poly.pdbx_seq_one_letter_code
_entity_poly.pdbx_strand_id
1 'polypeptide(L)'
;MKQSILHVGFDDTDSRNGMCTTFLAYKIVEHLRREKVKFLDYPYLIRFNPNIPWKTRGNGAVALKIQTKTPHLIKKSIINFIKKYSAIQEGANPGLVFYENNEIPKEFSDFGKMALCTLVNRKKAKEFAIQNNIETFHLGNGQGTG
;
A
#
# COMPACT_ATOMS: atom_id res chain seq x y z
N MET A 1 -4.91 17.25 -20.76
CA MET A 1 -4.80 15.99 -19.98
C MET A 1 -5.50 16.19 -18.64
N LYS A 2 -6.48 15.34 -18.34
CA LYS A 2 -7.22 15.36 -17.07
C LYS A 2 -6.29 14.95 -15.92
N GLN A 3 -6.40 15.60 -14.78
CA GLN A 3 -5.71 15.18 -13.56
C GLN A 3 -6.54 14.10 -12.87
N SER A 4 -5.88 13.03 -12.42
CA SER A 4 -6.48 11.96 -11.62
C SER A 4 -5.98 12.02 -10.19
N ILE A 5 -6.84 11.68 -9.23
CA ILE A 5 -6.46 11.44 -7.84
C ILE A 5 -6.16 9.95 -7.70
N LEU A 6 -4.97 9.64 -7.19
CA LEU A 6 -4.48 8.29 -6.98
C LEU A 6 -4.19 8.09 -5.48
N HIS A 7 -4.85 7.10 -4.91
CA HIS A 7 -4.58 6.58 -3.58
C HIS A 7 -3.66 5.38 -3.72
N VAL A 8 -2.58 5.36 -2.97
CA VAL A 8 -1.59 4.27 -2.95
C VAL A 8 -1.51 3.73 -1.54
N GLY A 9 -1.57 2.42 -1.36
CA GLY A 9 -1.32 1.76 -0.07
C GLY A 9 -0.29 0.66 -0.25
N PHE A 10 0.67 0.52 0.68
CA PHE A 10 1.61 -0.60 0.67
C PHE A 10 2.05 -1.03 2.07
N ASP A 11 2.42 -2.30 2.18
CA ASP A 11 2.67 -3.04 3.43
C ASP A 11 3.67 -4.19 3.19
N ASP A 12 4.27 -4.73 4.25
CA ASP A 12 5.06 -5.97 4.32
C ASP A 12 6.26 -5.97 3.36
N THR A 13 7.02 -4.88 3.41
CA THR A 13 8.21 -4.67 2.54
C THR A 13 9.53 -4.89 3.27
N ASP A 14 9.50 -4.93 4.59
CA ASP A 14 10.65 -5.04 5.48
C ASP A 14 10.96 -6.48 5.91
N SER A 15 12.14 -6.68 6.47
CA SER A 15 12.57 -7.98 7.02
C SER A 15 13.39 -7.79 8.29
N ARG A 16 13.72 -8.90 8.96
CA ARG A 16 14.52 -8.88 10.19
C ARG A 16 15.98 -8.49 9.97
N ASN A 17 16.55 -8.71 8.77
CA ASN A 17 17.97 -8.43 8.53
C ASN A 17 18.20 -7.09 7.81
N GLY A 18 17.15 -6.38 7.41
CA GLY A 18 17.26 -5.05 6.81
C GLY A 18 16.03 -4.64 6.01
N MET A 19 16.08 -3.41 5.50
CA MET A 19 14.97 -2.70 4.83
C MET A 19 13.85 -2.30 5.81
N CYS A 20 13.18 -1.18 5.51
CA CYS A 20 12.08 -0.66 6.33
C CYS A 20 11.03 -0.04 5.42
N THR A 21 9.75 -0.32 5.67
CA THR A 21 8.61 0.22 4.92
C THR A 21 8.62 1.75 4.86
N THR A 22 9.11 2.42 5.91
CA THR A 22 9.25 3.89 5.92
C THR A 22 10.42 4.39 5.08
N PHE A 23 11.52 3.63 4.98
CA PHE A 23 12.63 3.96 4.06
C PHE A 23 12.18 3.84 2.60
N LEU A 24 11.42 2.79 2.28
CA LEU A 24 10.82 2.66 0.96
C LEU A 24 9.83 3.78 0.66
N ALA A 25 8.98 4.14 1.63
CA ALA A 25 8.08 5.29 1.53
C ALA A 25 8.85 6.58 1.23
N TYR A 26 9.96 6.84 1.93
CA TYR A 26 10.82 8.00 1.68
C TYR A 26 11.33 8.00 0.23
N LYS A 27 11.86 6.88 -0.27
CA LYS A 27 12.35 6.77 -1.65
C LYS A 27 11.26 6.99 -2.70
N ILE A 28 10.06 6.46 -2.46
CA ILE A 28 8.89 6.69 -3.32
C ILE A 28 8.52 8.17 -3.31
N VAL A 29 8.44 8.80 -2.13
CA VAL A 29 8.09 10.23 -2.02
C VAL A 29 9.13 11.12 -2.71
N GLU A 30 10.42 10.85 -2.55
CA GLU A 30 11.48 11.59 -3.26
C GLU A 30 11.33 11.49 -4.78
N HIS A 31 11.07 10.29 -5.30
CA HIS A 31 10.83 10.06 -6.73
C HIS A 31 9.61 10.84 -7.21
N LEU A 32 8.48 10.72 -6.51
CA LEU A 32 7.24 11.41 -6.83
C LEU A 32 7.40 12.94 -6.85
N ARG A 33 8.19 13.50 -5.92
CA ARG A 33 8.50 14.94 -5.91
C ARG A 33 9.25 15.37 -7.18
N ARG A 34 10.16 14.55 -7.70
CA ARG A 34 10.88 14.81 -8.96
C ARG A 34 9.95 14.75 -10.18
N GLU A 35 8.98 13.85 -10.15
CA GLU A 35 7.91 13.73 -11.17
C GLU A 35 6.87 14.86 -11.09
N LYS A 36 7.04 15.82 -10.17
CA LYS A 36 6.15 16.98 -9.97
C LYS A 36 4.69 16.58 -9.75
N VAL A 37 4.43 15.44 -9.12
CA VAL A 37 3.07 15.11 -8.67
C VAL A 37 2.68 16.01 -7.50
N LYS A 38 1.38 16.30 -7.40
CA LYS A 38 0.86 17.07 -6.27
C LYS A 38 0.43 16.11 -5.16
N PHE A 39 1.07 16.19 -4.00
CA PHE A 39 0.57 15.52 -2.80
C PHE A 39 -0.68 16.26 -2.31
N LEU A 40 -1.76 15.52 -2.08
CA LEU A 40 -3.00 16.09 -1.54
C LEU A 40 -3.02 16.06 -0.02
N ASP A 41 -2.10 15.31 0.59
CA ASP A 41 -1.90 15.22 2.03
C ASP A 41 -0.50 14.65 2.36
N TYR A 42 -0.17 14.60 3.64
CA TYR A 42 1.00 13.89 4.13
C TYR A 42 0.90 12.37 3.92
N PRO A 43 2.04 11.66 3.78
CA PRO A 43 2.06 10.20 3.89
C PRO A 43 1.51 9.74 5.24
N TYR A 44 0.59 8.79 5.22
CA TYR A 44 0.03 8.18 6.41
C TYR A 44 0.79 6.92 6.77
N LEU A 45 1.17 6.77 8.04
CA LEU A 45 1.67 5.51 8.61
C LEU A 45 0.55 4.88 9.45
N ILE A 46 -0.07 3.82 8.94
CA ILE A 46 -1.22 3.16 9.54
C ILE A 46 -0.74 1.96 10.34
N ARG A 47 -1.01 1.95 11.65
CA ARG A 47 -0.66 0.84 12.54
C ARG A 47 -1.82 -0.13 12.70
N PHE A 48 -1.57 -1.42 12.46
CA PHE A 48 -2.55 -2.48 12.75
C PHE A 48 -2.51 -2.91 14.22
N ASN A 49 -3.56 -3.60 14.66
CA ASN A 49 -3.72 -4.06 16.04
C ASN A 49 -2.60 -5.04 16.44
N PRO A 50 -1.77 -4.70 17.44
CA PRO A 50 -0.62 -5.50 17.85
C PRO A 50 -1.00 -6.79 18.58
N ASN A 51 -2.25 -6.94 19.02
CA ASN A 51 -2.71 -8.09 19.80
C ASN A 51 -3.07 -9.30 18.92
N ILE A 52 -2.91 -9.20 17.59
CA ILE A 52 -3.19 -10.30 16.66
C ILE A 52 -1.94 -11.20 16.54
N PRO A 53 -1.95 -12.45 17.04
CA PRO A 53 -0.72 -13.25 17.26
C PRO A 53 0.09 -13.58 16.01
N TRP A 54 -0.58 -13.76 14.86
CA TRP A 54 0.06 -14.07 13.57
C TRP A 54 0.51 -12.82 12.80
N LYS A 55 0.15 -11.61 13.27
CA LYS A 55 0.72 -10.35 12.76
C LYS A 55 1.98 -10.02 13.56
N THR A 56 3.03 -10.83 13.40
CA THR A 56 4.29 -10.64 14.14
C THR A 56 4.98 -9.34 13.68
N ARG A 57 5.24 -8.42 14.63
CA ARG A 57 6.08 -7.21 14.57
C ARG A 57 6.53 -6.76 13.16
N GLY A 58 5.68 -5.94 12.54
CA GLY A 58 5.89 -5.21 11.28
C GLY A 58 4.65 -4.42 10.84
N ASN A 59 3.76 -4.10 11.79
CA ASN A 59 2.33 -3.80 11.57
C ASN A 59 2.02 -2.40 10.99
N GLY A 60 2.84 -1.90 10.07
CA GLY A 60 2.73 -0.56 9.52
C GLY A 60 2.51 -0.57 8.02
N ALA A 61 1.30 -0.20 7.58
CA ALA A 61 1.08 0.14 6.18
C ALA A 61 1.35 1.63 5.95
N VAL A 62 1.75 1.99 4.73
CA VAL A 62 1.89 3.38 4.30
C VAL A 62 0.81 3.68 3.26
N ALA A 63 0.15 4.82 3.42
CA ALA A 63 -0.78 5.34 2.42
C ALA A 63 -0.38 6.73 1.90
N LEU A 64 -0.52 6.93 0.59
CA LEU A 64 -0.25 8.19 -0.10
C LEU A 64 -1.50 8.63 -0.87
N LYS A 65 -1.79 9.93 -0.87
CA LYS A 65 -2.82 10.55 -1.70
C LYS A 65 -2.20 11.59 -2.61
N ILE A 66 -2.18 11.33 -3.91
CA ILE A 66 -1.53 12.19 -4.90
C ILE A 66 -2.46 12.53 -6.05
N GLN A 67 -2.18 13.65 -6.72
CA GLN A 67 -2.83 14.09 -7.95
C GLN A 67 -1.78 14.15 -9.06
N THR A 68 -2.07 13.48 -10.18
CA THR A 68 -1.14 13.36 -11.31
C THR A 68 -1.86 13.36 -12.66
N LYS A 69 -1.17 13.75 -13.72
CA LYS A 69 -1.63 13.62 -15.12
C LYS A 69 -1.26 12.28 -15.74
N THR A 70 -0.35 11.53 -15.12
CA THR A 70 0.27 10.32 -15.67
C THR A 70 0.17 9.15 -14.67
N PRO A 71 -1.04 8.78 -14.20
CA PRO A 71 -1.23 7.75 -13.17
C PRO A 71 -0.57 6.42 -13.53
N HIS A 72 -0.62 6.02 -14.80
CA HIS A 72 0.01 4.78 -15.26
C HIS A 72 1.54 4.75 -15.07
N LEU A 73 2.24 5.85 -15.37
CA LEU A 73 3.70 5.95 -15.18
C LEU A 73 4.07 5.94 -13.69
N ILE A 74 3.25 6.59 -12.87
CA ILE A 74 3.43 6.61 -11.42
C ILE A 74 3.24 5.21 -10.82
N LYS A 75 2.16 4.51 -11.18
CA LYS A 75 1.90 3.12 -10.76
C LYS A 75 3.07 2.21 -11.14
N LYS A 76 3.54 2.28 -12.39
CA LYS A 76 4.68 1.50 -12.87
C LYS A 76 5.97 1.80 -12.09
N SER A 77 6.24 3.07 -11.82
CA SER A 77 7.41 3.48 -11.03
C SER A 77 7.33 2.89 -9.62
N ILE A 78 6.19 3.04 -8.93
CA ILE A 78 5.99 2.52 -7.57
C ILE A 78 6.15 0.99 -7.52
N ILE A 79 5.59 0.26 -8.49
CA ILE A 79 5.78 -1.19 -8.61
C ILE A 79 7.27 -1.54 -8.72
N ASN A 80 8.04 -0.78 -9.50
CA ASN A 80 9.49 -1.01 -9.63
C ASN A 80 10.25 -0.71 -8.32
N PHE A 81 9.86 0.35 -7.59
CA PHE A 81 10.41 0.62 -6.26
C PHE A 81 10.15 -0.53 -5.29
N ILE A 82 8.91 -1.02 -5.25
CA ILE A 82 8.52 -2.16 -4.40
C ILE A 82 9.33 -3.39 -4.77
N LYS A 83 9.44 -3.74 -6.06
CA LYS A 83 10.26 -4.88 -6.52
C LYS A 83 11.74 -4.75 -6.13
N LYS A 84 12.29 -3.53 -6.19
CA LYS A 84 13.71 -3.26 -5.97
C LYS A 84 14.10 -3.23 -4.49
N TYR A 85 13.23 -2.69 -3.64
CA TYR A 85 13.56 -2.35 -2.25
C TYR A 85 12.77 -3.15 -1.22
N SER A 86 12.01 -4.17 -1.64
CA SER A 86 11.38 -5.10 -0.69
C SER A 86 12.28 -6.30 -0.45
N ALA A 87 12.34 -6.74 0.80
CA ALA A 87 13.17 -7.86 1.24
C ALA A 87 12.51 -9.23 0.94
N ILE A 88 12.10 -9.44 -0.31
CA ILE A 88 11.32 -10.64 -0.74
C ILE A 88 12.11 -11.93 -0.49
N GLN A 89 13.42 -11.90 -0.73
CA GLN A 89 14.31 -13.06 -0.49
C GLN A 89 14.43 -13.41 1.00
N GLU A 90 14.08 -12.47 1.87
CA GLU A 90 14.12 -12.62 3.33
C GLU A 90 12.73 -12.87 3.93
N GLY A 91 11.74 -13.14 3.08
CA GLY A 91 10.39 -13.56 3.48
C GLY A 91 9.33 -12.46 3.48
N ALA A 92 9.66 -11.23 3.10
CA ALA A 92 8.68 -10.15 2.95
C ALA A 92 7.65 -10.50 1.86
N ASN A 93 6.37 -10.16 2.08
CA ASN A 93 5.30 -10.40 1.09
C ASN A 93 4.58 -9.11 0.72
N PRO A 94 5.24 -8.19 -0.01
CA PRO A 94 4.71 -6.85 -0.26
C PRO A 94 3.29 -6.84 -0.79
N GLY A 95 2.41 -6.15 -0.07
CA GLY A 95 1.11 -5.74 -0.55
C GLY A 95 1.19 -4.34 -1.14
N LEU A 96 0.63 -4.13 -2.33
CA LEU A 96 0.49 -2.82 -2.96
C LEU A 96 -0.91 -2.70 -3.53
N VAL A 97 -1.57 -1.58 -3.27
CA VAL A 97 -2.90 -1.26 -3.80
C VAL A 97 -2.91 0.13 -4.41
N PHE A 98 -3.67 0.27 -5.48
CA PHE A 98 -3.98 1.52 -6.13
C PHE A 98 -5.48 1.70 -6.26
N TYR A 99 -5.95 2.89 -5.91
CA TYR A 99 -7.34 3.27 -6.11
C TYR A 99 -7.39 4.66 -6.75
N GLU A 100 -7.91 4.73 -7.97
CA GLU A 100 -7.95 5.95 -8.78
C GLU A 100 -9.36 6.53 -8.79
N ASN A 101 -9.65 7.35 -7.78
CA ASN A 101 -10.92 8.07 -7.65
C ASN A 101 -10.71 9.34 -6.80
N ASN A 102 -11.64 10.28 -6.87
CA ASN A 102 -11.56 11.52 -6.12
C ASN A 102 -11.82 11.33 -4.62
N GLU A 103 -12.68 10.36 -4.29
CA GLU A 103 -13.16 10.10 -2.94
C GLU A 103 -13.04 8.62 -2.60
N ILE A 104 -12.79 8.32 -1.33
CA ILE A 104 -12.77 6.96 -0.80
C ILE A 104 -14.20 6.65 -0.30
N PRO A 105 -14.86 5.60 -0.82
CA PRO A 105 -16.17 5.19 -0.33
C PRO A 105 -16.15 4.84 1.17
N LYS A 106 -17.25 5.12 1.87
CA LYS A 106 -17.39 4.79 3.30
C LYS A 106 -17.12 3.31 3.59
N GLU A 107 -17.49 2.43 2.65
CA GLU A 107 -17.25 0.99 2.74
C GLU A 107 -15.77 0.63 2.95
N PHE A 108 -14.83 1.40 2.40
CA PHE A 108 -13.38 1.16 2.58
C PHE A 108 -12.95 1.48 4.01
N SER A 109 -13.53 2.54 4.58
CA SER A 109 -13.27 2.91 5.98
C SER A 109 -13.86 1.86 6.93
N ASP A 110 -15.05 1.36 6.61
CA ASP A 110 -15.70 0.30 7.39
C ASP A 110 -14.91 -1.02 7.28
N PHE A 111 -14.42 -1.37 6.09
CA PHE A 111 -13.53 -2.51 5.87
C PHE A 111 -12.20 -2.36 6.63
N GLY A 112 -11.57 -1.18 6.59
CA GLY A 112 -10.34 -0.89 7.32
C GLY A 112 -10.51 -1.01 8.83
N LYS A 113 -11.61 -0.47 9.39
CA LYS A 113 -11.95 -0.62 10.82
C LYS A 113 -12.17 -2.08 11.20
N MET A 114 -12.88 -2.84 10.36
CA MET A 114 -13.07 -4.27 10.56
C MET A 114 -11.71 -5.00 10.57
N ALA A 115 -10.80 -4.67 9.64
CA ALA A 115 -9.48 -5.29 9.54
C ALA A 115 -8.55 -4.96 10.73
N LEU A 116 -8.78 -3.85 11.42
CA LEU A 116 -8.08 -3.54 12.67
C LEU A 116 -8.56 -4.40 13.84
N CYS A 117 -9.83 -4.78 13.87
CA CYS A 117 -10.45 -5.47 15.01
C CYS A 117 -10.59 -6.99 14.82
N THR A 118 -10.53 -7.48 13.58
CA THR A 118 -10.83 -8.89 13.23
C THR A 118 -9.82 -9.48 12.27
N LEU A 119 -9.72 -10.81 12.25
CA LEU A 119 -8.93 -11.51 11.25
C LEU A 119 -9.62 -11.45 9.89
N VAL A 120 -9.02 -10.74 8.94
CA VAL A 120 -9.49 -10.73 7.55
C VAL A 120 -8.71 -11.76 6.73
N ASN A 121 -9.43 -12.73 6.18
CA ASN A 121 -8.83 -13.68 5.25
C ASN A 121 -8.50 -12.97 3.93
N ARG A 122 -7.34 -13.28 3.34
CA ARG A 122 -6.90 -12.85 2.01
C ARG A 122 -7.97 -13.00 0.93
N LYS A 123 -8.75 -14.09 0.95
CA LYS A 123 -9.85 -14.28 -0.01
C LYS A 123 -10.86 -13.13 0.07
N LYS A 124 -11.26 -12.76 1.28
CA LYS A 124 -12.18 -11.64 1.54
C LYS A 124 -11.58 -10.29 1.11
N ALA A 125 -10.29 -10.07 1.38
CA ALA A 125 -9.60 -8.86 0.94
C ALA A 125 -9.51 -8.75 -0.59
N LYS A 126 -9.25 -9.87 -1.29
CA LYS A 126 -9.23 -9.91 -2.76
C LYS A 126 -10.62 -9.69 -3.36
N GLU A 127 -11.64 -10.33 -2.81
CA GLU A 127 -13.04 -10.13 -3.24
C GLU A 127 -13.45 -8.68 -3.08
N PHE A 128 -13.13 -8.07 -1.93
CA PHE A 128 -13.38 -6.64 -1.68
C PHE A 128 -12.68 -5.75 -2.72
N ALA A 129 -11.41 -6.06 -3.04
CA ALA A 129 -10.65 -5.31 -4.02
C ALA A 129 -11.25 -5.39 -5.43
N ILE A 130 -11.66 -6.59 -5.86
CA ILE A 130 -12.28 -6.82 -7.17
C ILE A 130 -13.62 -6.08 -7.26
N GLN A 131 -14.48 -6.19 -6.25
CA GLN A 131 -15.79 -5.54 -6.21
C GLN A 131 -15.69 -4.01 -6.28
N ASN A 132 -14.60 -3.44 -5.78
CA ASN A 132 -14.40 -2.01 -5.67
C ASN A 132 -13.43 -1.42 -6.71
N ASN A 133 -13.03 -2.20 -7.73
CA ASN A 133 -12.06 -1.80 -8.75
C ASN A 133 -10.73 -1.28 -8.17
N ILE A 134 -10.26 -1.91 -7.09
CA ILE A 134 -8.96 -1.63 -6.50
C ILE A 134 -7.92 -2.46 -7.26
N GLU A 135 -6.95 -1.78 -7.87
CA GLU A 135 -5.82 -2.45 -8.50
C GLU A 135 -4.87 -2.97 -7.41
N THR A 136 -4.63 -4.27 -7.40
CA THR A 136 -3.76 -4.91 -6.40
C THR A 136 -2.52 -5.50 -7.04
N PHE A 137 -1.38 -5.36 -6.39
CA PHE A 137 -0.12 -5.97 -6.76
C PHE A 137 0.50 -6.63 -5.52
N HIS A 138 0.93 -7.87 -5.67
CA HIS A 138 1.47 -8.67 -4.58
C HIS A 138 2.75 -9.38 -5.02
N LEU A 139 3.73 -9.45 -4.11
CA LEU A 139 4.96 -10.22 -4.28
C LEU A 139 5.17 -11.19 -3.12
N GLY A 140 6.03 -12.18 -3.35
CA GLY A 140 6.25 -13.27 -2.38
C GLY A 140 5.10 -14.26 -2.35
N ASN A 141 4.94 -14.96 -1.24
CA ASN A 141 3.94 -16.01 -1.04
C ASN A 141 2.55 -15.44 -0.67
N GLY A 142 2.40 -14.10 -0.77
CA GLY A 142 1.15 -13.36 -0.66
C GLY A 142 0.64 -13.14 0.77
N GLN A 143 1.51 -13.11 1.80
CA GLN A 143 1.11 -12.92 3.19
C GLN A 143 0.78 -11.47 3.62
N GLY A 144 1.33 -10.45 2.95
CA GLY A 144 1.14 -9.03 3.31
C GLY A 144 -0.14 -8.39 2.79
N THR A 145 -1.25 -9.13 2.80
CA THR A 145 -2.58 -8.63 2.39
C THR A 145 -3.65 -8.86 3.46
N GLY A 146 -3.24 -9.03 4.71
CA GLY A 146 -4.10 -9.38 5.84
C GLY A 146 -4.45 -8.23 6.78
#